data_AF-A0A183IGK5-F1
#
_entry.id   AF-A0A183IGK5-F1
#
_cell.length_a   1.000
_cell.length_b   1.000
_cell.length_c   1.000
_cell.angle_alpha   90.00
_cell.angle_beta   90.00
_cell.angle_gamma   90.00
#
_symmetry.space_group_name_H-M   'P 1'
#
loop_
_entity.id
_entity.type
_entity.pdbx_description
1 polymer ?
#
loop_
_entity_poly.entity_id
_entity_poly.type
_entity_poly.pdbx_seq_one_letter_code
_entity_poly.pdbx_strand_id
1 'polypeptide(L)'
;MWIVPLQDKVHRIEFEHGTTTGRRVIRVDGKEVSRRNWMIKLVGREFFTVGKHSCAIDIESVGTFVYKYSLEIDGKPVEKFKEQISRLLLIWKTEVDKFPTRICLGKGTFASDTQ
;
A
#
# COMPACT_ATOMS: atom_id res chain seq x y z
N MET A 1 -7.19 -0.53 -6.81
CA MET A 1 -6.13 0.49 -6.74
C MET A 1 -6.07 1.00 -5.31
N TRP A 2 -4.87 1.14 -4.76
CA TRP A 2 -4.66 1.71 -3.44
C TRP A 2 -3.78 2.96 -3.52
N ILE A 3 -4.17 3.99 -2.78
CA ILE A 3 -3.36 5.19 -2.53
C ILE A 3 -2.84 5.09 -1.11
N VAL A 4 -1.52 5.00 -0.95
CA VAL A 4 -0.89 4.69 0.33
C VAL A 4 0.11 5.78 0.69
N PRO A 5 -0.10 6.52 1.80
CA PRO A 5 0.92 7.39 2.33
C PRO A 5 2.02 6.56 3.01
N LEU A 6 3.20 6.49 2.40
CA LEU A 6 4.41 6.00 3.07
C LEU A 6 5.27 7.19 3.52
N GLN A 7 6.43 6.90 4.12
CA GLN A 7 7.29 7.93 4.74
C GLN A 7 7.89 8.90 3.71
N ASP A 8 8.25 8.42 2.53
CA ASP A 8 8.86 9.20 1.46
C ASP A 8 7.80 9.99 0.68
N LYS A 9 6.75 9.31 0.21
CA LYS A 9 5.67 9.94 -0.55
C LYS A 9 4.37 9.15 -0.49
N VAL A 10 3.36 9.65 -1.19
CA VAL A 10 2.13 8.90 -1.44
C VAL A 10 2.35 8.02 -2.67
N HIS A 11 2.26 6.72 -2.50
CA HIS A 11 2.38 5.75 -3.58
C HIS A 11 1.02 5.34 -4.13
N ARG A 12 0.99 5.10 -5.44
CA ARG A 12 -0.15 4.51 -6.15
C ARG A 12 0.16 3.05 -6.47
N ILE A 13 -0.58 2.13 -5.85
CA ILE A 13 -0.43 0.69 -6.06
C ILE A 13 -1.61 0.19 -6.90
N GLU A 14 -1.30 -0.44 -8.02
CA GLU A 14 -2.25 -0.97 -8.98
C GLU A 14 -2.07 -2.47 -9.12
N PHE A 15 -3.20 -3.17 -9.23
CA PHE A 15 -3.22 -4.61 -9.43
C PHE A 15 -4.16 -4.96 -10.56
N GLU A 16 -3.64 -5.73 -11.51
CA GLU A 16 -4.36 -6.26 -12.66
C GLU A 16 -4.44 -7.78 -12.51
N HIS A 17 -5.66 -8.32 -12.55
CA HIS A 17 -5.90 -9.76 -12.42
C HIS A 17 -6.74 -10.25 -13.61
N GLY A 18 -6.11 -11.03 -14.49
CA GLY A 18 -6.76 -11.71 -15.60
C GLY A 18 -7.34 -13.05 -15.15
N THR A 19 -8.66 -13.14 -15.03
CA THR A 19 -9.37 -14.32 -14.50
C THR A 19 -9.42 -15.49 -15.49
N THR A 20 -9.13 -15.28 -16.78
CA THR A 20 -9.05 -16.36 -17.79
C THR A 20 -7.74 -17.14 -17.73
N THR A 21 -6.61 -16.45 -17.55
CA THR A 21 -5.27 -17.07 -17.56
C THR A 21 -4.59 -17.08 -16.19
N GLY A 22 -5.21 -16.46 -15.18
CA GLY A 22 -4.58 -16.18 -13.89
C GLY A 22 -3.46 -15.14 -13.98
N ARG A 23 -3.42 -14.31 -15.03
CA ARG A 23 -2.42 -13.25 -15.19
C ARG A 23 -2.51 -12.27 -14.02
N ARG A 24 -1.36 -11.90 -13.44
CA ARG A 24 -1.26 -10.93 -12.35
C ARG A 24 -0.20 -9.89 -12.69
N VAL A 25 -0.50 -8.61 -12.54
CA VAL A 25 0.48 -7.52 -12.69
C VAL A 25 0.31 -6.54 -11.55
N ILE A 26 1.41 -6.25 -10.85
CA ILE A 26 1.48 -5.23 -9.81
C ILE A 26 2.29 -4.05 -10.36
N ARG A 27 1.73 -2.84 -10.24
CA ARG A 27 2.44 -1.60 -10.55
C ARG A 27 2.47 -0.69 -9.34
N VAL A 28 3.60 -0.03 -9.14
CA VAL A 28 3.82 0.98 -8.10
C VAL A 28 4.25 2.26 -8.81
N ASP A 29 3.47 3.33 -8.64
CA ASP A 29 3.67 4.62 -9.32
C ASP A 29 3.78 4.48 -10.84
N GLY A 30 2.95 3.60 -11.43
CA GLY A 30 2.95 3.31 -12.87
C GLY A 30 4.07 2.38 -13.35
N LYS A 31 5.07 2.09 -12.52
CA LYS A 31 6.15 1.14 -12.83
C LYS A 31 5.74 -0.28 -12.45
N GLU A 32 5.91 -1.23 -13.36
CA GLU A 32 5.71 -2.64 -13.07
C GLU A 32 6.77 -3.16 -12.10
N VAL A 33 6.32 -3.80 -11.02
CA VAL A 33 7.20 -4.39 -9.99
C VAL A 33 7.08 -5.91 -9.90
N SER A 34 5.97 -6.48 -10.38
CA SER A 34 5.76 -7.92 -10.46
C SER A 34 4.80 -8.29 -11.58
N ARG A 35 5.08 -9.40 -12.25
CA ARG A 35 4.25 -9.95 -13.33
C ARG A 35 4.26 -11.48 -13.29
N ARG A 36 3.07 -12.05 -13.41
CA ARG A 36 2.81 -13.46 -13.69
C ARG A 36 1.93 -13.53 -14.92
N ASN A 37 2.40 -14.15 -16.00
CA ASN A 37 1.64 -14.24 -17.26
C ASN A 37 0.56 -15.32 -17.21
N TRP A 38 0.77 -16.36 -16.40
CA TRP A 38 -0.14 -17.49 -16.27
C TRP A 38 -0.14 -18.03 -14.85
N MET A 39 -1.32 -18.32 -14.32
CA MET A 39 -1.50 -19.05 -13.07
C MET A 39 -2.72 -19.95 -13.12
N ILE A 40 -2.58 -21.19 -12.66
CA ILE A 40 -3.69 -22.15 -12.57
C ILE A 40 -4.65 -21.76 -11.44
N LYS A 41 -4.12 -21.25 -10.31
CA LYS A 41 -4.93 -20.79 -9.18
C LYS A 41 -5.24 -19.30 -9.33
N LEU A 42 -6.53 -18.94 -9.26
CA LEU A 42 -6.97 -17.55 -9.34
C LEU A 42 -6.92 -16.84 -7.97
N VAL A 43 -7.04 -17.57 -6.88
CA VAL A 43 -6.89 -17.06 -5.51
C VAL A 43 -5.46 -17.23 -5.00
N GLY A 44 -5.12 -16.56 -3.91
CA GLY A 44 -3.81 -16.65 -3.26
C GLY A 44 -3.22 -15.27 -2.97
N ARG A 45 -1.91 -15.22 -2.82
CA ARG A 45 -1.20 -14.04 -2.32
C ARG A 45 -0.03 -13.66 -3.22
N GLU A 46 0.12 -12.38 -3.49
CA GLU A 46 1.26 -11.83 -4.21
C GLU A 46 2.07 -10.90 -3.30
N PHE A 47 3.35 -11.21 -3.13
CA PHE A 47 4.27 -10.42 -2.32
C PHE A 47 5.11 -9.47 -3.19
N PHE A 48 5.35 -8.27 -2.70
CA PHE A 48 6.17 -7.24 -3.36
C PHE A 48 6.66 -6.24 -2.32
N THR A 49 7.52 -5.29 -2.73
CA THR A 49 8.05 -4.26 -1.85
C THR A 49 7.80 -2.87 -2.40
N VAL A 50 7.62 -1.90 -1.50
CA VAL A 50 7.55 -0.48 -1.82
C VAL A 50 8.52 0.26 -0.90
N GLY A 51 9.65 0.71 -1.45
CA GLY A 51 10.75 1.23 -0.65
C GLY A 51 11.24 0.18 0.35
N LYS A 52 11.12 0.47 1.65
CA LYS A 52 11.47 -0.45 2.75
C LYS A 52 10.31 -1.28 3.30
N HIS A 53 9.10 -1.04 2.81
CA HIS A 53 7.90 -1.70 3.31
C HIS A 53 7.64 -3.00 2.56
N SER A 54 7.31 -4.05 3.30
CA SER A 54 6.88 -5.33 2.75
C SER A 54 5.39 -5.28 2.47
N CYS A 55 4.97 -5.64 1.27
CA CYS A 55 3.58 -5.56 0.85
C CYS A 55 3.07 -6.90 0.33
N ALA A 56 1.78 -7.15 0.54
CA ALA A 56 1.11 -8.33 0.00
C ALA A 56 -0.28 -7.99 -0.51
N ILE A 57 -0.65 -8.53 -1.66
CA ILE A 57 -2.02 -8.50 -2.17
C ILE A 57 -2.63 -9.87 -1.98
N ASP A 58 -3.69 -9.94 -1.19
CA ASP A 58 -4.49 -11.12 -0.97
C ASP A 58 -5.68 -11.13 -1.94
N ILE A 59 -5.86 -12.27 -2.61
CA ILE A 59 -6.91 -12.52 -3.60
C ILE A 59 -7.80 -13.63 -3.06
N GLU A 60 -9.01 -13.25 -2.66
CA GLU A 60 -9.99 -14.14 -2.06
C GLU A 60 -11.17 -14.32 -3.02
N SER A 61 -11.75 -15.52 -3.04
CA SER A 61 -13.04 -15.74 -3.71
C SER A 61 -14.15 -15.46 -2.70
N VAL A 62 -15.09 -14.59 -3.08
CA VAL A 62 -16.26 -14.24 -2.24
C VAL A 62 -17.58 -14.70 -2.87
N GLY A 63 -17.51 -15.46 -3.95
CA GLY A 63 -18.67 -16.00 -4.67
C GLY A 63 -18.25 -16.61 -6.00
N THR A 64 -19.24 -17.01 -6.80
CA THR A 64 -18.99 -17.59 -8.13
C THR A 64 -18.41 -16.53 -9.06
N PHE A 65 -17.12 -16.68 -9.40
CA PHE A 65 -16.34 -15.73 -10.23
C PHE A 65 -16.22 -14.31 -9.67
N VAL A 66 -16.47 -14.10 -8.36
CA VAL A 66 -16.29 -12.81 -7.70
C VAL A 66 -15.08 -12.87 -6.80
N TYR A 67 -14.16 -11.91 -6.99
CA TYR A 67 -12.90 -11.84 -6.25
C TYR A 67 -12.82 -10.56 -5.44
N LYS A 68 -12.31 -10.70 -4.22
CA LYS A 68 -11.95 -9.59 -3.34
C LYS A 68 -10.44 -9.47 -3.30
N TYR A 69 -9.99 -8.22 -3.26
CA TYR A 69 -8.58 -7.88 -3.20
C TYR A 69 -8.31 -7.05 -1.95
N SER A 70 -7.37 -7.49 -1.13
CA SER A 70 -6.93 -6.79 0.08
C SER A 70 -5.44 -6.50 -0.02
N LEU A 71 -5.01 -5.34 0.47
CA LEU A 71 -3.60 -4.96 0.50
C LEU A 71 -3.12 -4.94 1.95
N GLU A 72 -1.99 -5.57 2.21
CA GLU A 72 -1.25 -5.47 3.46
C GLU A 72 0.08 -4.75 3.28
N ILE A 73 0.47 -4.01 4.32
CA ILE A 73 1.74 -3.29 4.43
C ILE A 73 2.34 -3.61 5.80
N ASP A 74 3.54 -4.16 5.81
CA ASP A 74 4.25 -4.67 6.98
C ASP A 74 3.37 -5.62 7.83
N GLY A 75 2.66 -6.51 7.15
CA GLY A 75 1.78 -7.51 7.77
C GLY A 75 0.49 -6.93 8.38
N LYS A 76 0.13 -5.69 8.05
CA LYS A 76 -1.11 -5.05 8.50
C LYS A 76 -2.00 -4.70 7.32
N PRO A 77 -3.33 -4.90 7.41
CA PRO A 77 -4.26 -4.37 6.42
C PRO A 77 -4.05 -2.87 6.21
N VAL A 78 -4.10 -2.42 4.96
CA VAL A 78 -3.80 -1.04 4.57
C VAL A 78 -4.68 -0.01 5.31
N GLU A 79 -5.91 -0.37 5.66
CA GLU A 79 -6.82 0.47 6.45
C GLU A 79 -6.26 0.68 7.86
N LYS A 80 -5.87 -0.40 8.55
CA LYS A 80 -5.24 -0.33 9.88
C LYS A 80 -3.91 0.40 9.85
N PHE A 81 -3.13 0.22 8.78
CA PHE A 81 -1.88 0.95 8.58
C PHE A 81 -2.14 2.46 8.47
N LYS A 82 -3.13 2.88 7.66
CA LYS A 82 -3.52 4.29 7.52
C LYS A 82 -4.01 4.90 8.83
N GLU A 83 -4.81 4.15 9.61
CA GLU A 83 -5.23 4.58 10.93
C GLU A 83 -4.05 4.76 11.89
N GLN A 84 -3.09 3.83 11.89
CA GLN A 84 -1.91 3.97 12.74
C GLN A 84 -1.10 5.21 12.34
N ILE A 85 -0.93 5.45 11.05
CA ILE A 85 -0.24 6.63 10.53
C ILE A 85 -0.98 7.92 10.92
N SER A 86 -2.31 7.96 10.84
CA SER A 86 -3.09 9.16 11.24
C SER A 86 -3.04 9.41 12.75
N ARG A 87 -2.90 8.35 13.57
CA ARG A 87 -2.66 8.48 15.01
C ARG A 87 -1.26 9.04 15.28
N LEU A 88 -0.23 8.50 14.64
CA LEU A 88 1.17 8.84 14.91
C LEU A 88 1.64 10.15 14.27
N LEU A 89 1.04 10.56 13.15
CA LEU A 89 1.50 11.72 12.38
C LEU A 89 0.40 12.78 12.26
N LEU A 90 0.81 14.05 12.40
CA LEU A 90 0.08 15.19 11.85
C LEU A 90 0.58 15.41 10.42
N ILE A 91 -0.35 15.48 9.47
CA ILE A 91 -0.03 15.59 8.05
C ILE A 91 -0.75 16.79 7.47
N TRP A 92 0.00 17.72 6.90
CA TRP A 92 -0.52 18.84 6.13
C TRP A 92 -0.07 18.76 4.68
N LYS A 93 -0.93 19.23 3.78
CA LYS A 93 -0.58 19.50 2.38
C LYS A 93 -0.52 21.01 2.24
N THR A 94 0.62 21.51 1.79
CA THR A 94 0.85 22.93 1.55
C THR A 94 1.65 23.10 0.26
N GLU A 95 1.84 24.33 -0.17
CA GLU A 95 2.72 24.68 -1.27
C GLU A 95 3.92 25.45 -0.69
N VAL A 96 5.13 24.97 -0.94
CA VAL A 96 6.38 25.66 -0.58
C VAL A 96 7.06 26.02 -1.89
N ASP A 97 7.26 27.31 -2.15
CA ASP A 97 7.86 27.81 -3.40
C ASP A 97 7.19 27.29 -4.69
N LYS A 98 5.86 27.20 -4.71
CA LYS A 98 5.07 26.63 -5.82
C LYS A 98 5.18 25.12 -6.01
N PHE A 99 5.82 24.41 -5.07
CA PHE A 99 5.90 22.96 -5.07
C PHE A 99 4.92 22.35 -4.08
N PRO A 100 4.01 21.46 -4.53
CA PRO A 100 3.14 20.69 -3.64
C PRO A 100 3.99 19.91 -2.63
N THR A 101 3.87 20.28 -1.36
CA THR A 101 4.71 19.80 -0.28
C THR A 101 3.84 19.17 0.81
N ARG A 102 4.24 18.00 1.27
CA ARG A 102 3.58 17.29 2.37
C ARG A 102 4.44 17.37 3.62
N ILE A 103 3.93 18.04 4.65
CA ILE A 103 4.60 18.15 5.95
C ILE A 103 4.05 17.04 6.84
N CYS A 104 4.92 16.17 7.33
CA CYS A 104 4.60 15.08 8.24
C CYS A 104 5.31 15.32 9.58
N LEU A 105 4.57 15.51 10.66
CA LEU A 105 5.12 15.75 11.99
C LEU A 105 4.72 14.61 12.93
N GLY A 106 5.70 14.01 13.61
CA GLY A 106 5.46 12.96 14.60
C GLY A 106 4.74 13.51 15.82
N LYS A 107 3.61 12.91 16.19
CA LYS A 107 2.95 13.15 17.48
C LYS A 107 3.71 12.38 18.56
N GLY A 108 4.91 12.85 18.91
CA GLY A 108 5.61 12.36 20.08
C GLY A 108 4.96 12.95 21.34
N THR A 109 4.66 12.13 22.34
CA THR A 109 4.67 12.60 23.73
C THR A 109 6.13 12.86 24.08
N PHE A 110 6.47 14.09 24.45
CA PHE A 110 7.72 14.39 25.11
C PHE A 110 7.79 13.53 26.38
N ALA A 111 8.48 12.39 26.34
CA ALA A 111 9.06 11.85 27.55
C ALA A 111 10.24 12.77 27.84
N SER A 112 10.06 13.66 28.82
CA SER A 112 11.20 14.34 29.43
C SER A 112 12.10 13.26 29.99
N ASP A 113 13.25 13.04 29.35
CA ASP A 113 14.37 12.39 30.01
C ASP A 113 14.79 13.31 31.17
N THR A 114 14.24 13.05 32.35
CA THR A 114 14.76 13.62 33.57
C THR A 114 15.95 12.76 33.99
N GLN A 115 17.11 13.38 33.90
CA GLN A 115 18.43 12.93 34.30
C GLN A 115 18.51 12.59 35.79
#